data_AF-A0A9W6I2V8-F1
#
_entry.id   AF-A0A9W6I2V8-F1
#
_cell.length_a   1.000
_cell.length_b   1.000
_cell.length_c   1.000
_cell.angle_alpha   90.00
_cell.angle_beta   90.00
_cell.angle_gamma   90.00
#
_symmetry.space_group_name_H-M   'P 1'
#
loop_
_entity.id
_entity.type
_entity.pdbx_description
1 polymer ?
#
loop_
_entity_poly.entity_id
_entity_poly.type
_entity_poly.pdbx_seq_one_letter_code
_entity_poly.pdbx_strand_id
1 'polypeptide(L)'
;MLGEPGRPVRLPLPGPGVGVPPGYLVSTGQDGLLLTTPHGHRILYAAPPHLPSFPVPVRPEPAEPSRADGDRTGDAPLNGSPPTPLNGSPTEPLPGPPGPVSDSPSGPACDLVLVDVLDRPELLGDLRRRGVVAERTHVVAVHVDHRVPSEDELARRALLWGVRVVPDGTVLDLGEPAPARPPLPRRTLLLGGTRSGKSAEAEVRLAAEPEVRYVATGPSGDGDAEWGRRVRAHRERRPAHWETVETTDLAGLLRTSRTPMLVDGLGTWVAAVFDECDAWSGGDEGGRDAVAARCDELVAAWRQARSRVVAVSDEVGLGVVPATSSGRMFRDVLGRLNQRLAAESEEVALVVAGRLLPLPL
;
A
#
# COMPACT_ATOMS: atom_id res chain seq x y z
N MET A 1 -20.51 -1.68 -37.34
CA MET A 1 -20.09 -0.41 -36.72
C MET A 1 -18.80 -0.70 -35.97
N LEU A 2 -17.67 -0.45 -36.63
CA LEU A 2 -16.32 -0.72 -36.13
C LEU A 2 -15.91 0.44 -35.21
N GLY A 3 -15.44 0.12 -34.00
CA GLY A 3 -14.92 1.10 -33.05
C GLY A 3 -13.65 1.74 -33.57
N GLU A 4 -13.58 3.07 -33.53
CA GLU A 4 -12.35 3.79 -33.83
C GLU A 4 -11.31 3.61 -32.70
N PRO A 5 -10.01 3.54 -33.02
CA PRO A 5 -8.95 3.42 -32.04
C PRO A 5 -8.70 4.75 -31.29
N GLY A 6 -8.44 4.61 -29.98
CA GLY A 6 -7.77 5.53 -29.04
C GLY A 6 -7.74 7.01 -29.41
N ARG A 7 -8.59 7.81 -28.74
CA ARG A 7 -8.38 9.26 -28.66
C ARG A 7 -7.82 9.64 -27.29
N PRO A 8 -6.85 10.58 -27.26
CA PRO A 8 -6.18 10.99 -26.03
C PRO A 8 -7.15 11.59 -25.02
N VAL A 9 -7.05 11.15 -23.76
CA VAL A 9 -7.80 11.69 -22.62
C VAL A 9 -6.99 12.82 -21.99
N ARG A 10 -7.53 14.04 -22.02
CA ARG A 10 -7.00 15.15 -21.22
C ARG A 10 -7.48 14.98 -19.79
N LEU A 11 -6.55 14.85 -18.85
CA LEU A 11 -6.86 14.73 -17.43
C LEU A 11 -7.10 16.12 -16.84
N PRO A 12 -8.31 16.41 -16.31
CA PRO A 12 -8.46 17.46 -15.34
C PRO A 12 -7.99 16.89 -14.00
N LEU A 13 -6.81 17.30 -13.54
CA LEU A 13 -6.42 17.06 -12.16
C LEU A 13 -7.43 17.83 -11.28
N PRO A 14 -8.07 17.20 -10.28
CA PRO A 14 -8.95 17.91 -9.36
C PRO A 14 -8.07 18.72 -8.39
N GLY A 15 -7.55 19.85 -8.87
CA GLY A 15 -7.16 20.94 -7.99
C GLY A 15 -8.42 21.54 -7.34
N PRO A 16 -8.29 22.27 -6.23
CA PRO A 16 -9.40 22.98 -5.62
C PRO A 16 -10.05 23.91 -6.67
N GLY A 17 -11.27 23.57 -7.11
CA GLY A 17 -12.05 24.34 -8.09
C GLY A 17 -12.16 23.75 -9.50
N VAL A 18 -11.54 22.61 -9.81
CA VAL A 18 -11.70 21.96 -11.13
C VAL A 18 -12.95 21.06 -11.11
N GLY A 19 -14.03 21.52 -11.74
CA GLY A 19 -15.25 20.75 -11.91
C GLY A 19 -15.06 19.55 -12.83
N VAL A 20 -15.89 18.52 -12.65
CA VAL A 20 -15.94 17.36 -13.56
C VAL A 20 -16.36 17.84 -14.96
N PRO A 21 -15.65 17.44 -16.04
CA PRO A 21 -16.02 17.85 -17.39
C PRO A 21 -17.45 17.42 -17.75
N PRO A 22 -18.18 18.22 -18.56
CA PRO A 22 -19.51 17.86 -19.03
C PRO A 22 -19.54 16.48 -19.72
N GLY A 23 -20.57 15.70 -19.45
CA GLY A 23 -20.80 14.37 -20.05
C GLY A 23 -20.14 13.20 -19.34
N TYR A 24 -19.35 13.43 -18.28
CA TYR A 24 -18.81 12.36 -17.45
C TYR A 24 -19.88 11.85 -16.47
N LEU A 25 -19.98 10.53 -16.32
CA LEU A 25 -20.75 9.92 -15.24
C LEU A 25 -19.88 9.82 -13.99
N VAL A 26 -20.45 10.17 -12.84
CA VAL A 26 -19.74 10.23 -11.57
C VAL A 26 -20.43 9.33 -10.58
N SER A 27 -19.67 8.45 -9.93
CA SER A 27 -20.13 7.64 -8.81
C SER A 27 -19.09 7.62 -7.71
N THR A 28 -19.52 7.76 -6.46
CA THR A 28 -18.67 7.64 -5.28
C THR A 28 -18.71 6.20 -4.75
N GLY A 29 -17.55 5.70 -4.34
CA GLY A 29 -17.40 4.38 -3.73
C GLY A 29 -16.45 4.42 -2.55
N GLN A 30 -16.22 3.25 -1.93
CA GLN A 30 -15.32 3.11 -0.79
C GLN A 30 -13.86 3.48 -1.13
N ASP A 31 -13.47 3.31 -2.40
CA ASP A 31 -12.10 3.55 -2.89
C ASP A 31 -11.88 4.97 -3.43
N GLY A 32 -12.92 5.81 -3.43
CA GLY A 32 -12.88 7.17 -3.95
C GLY A 32 -13.91 7.46 -5.03
N LEU A 33 -13.55 8.31 -5.99
CA LEU A 33 -14.45 8.79 -7.05
C LEU A 33 -14.21 8.02 -8.35
N LEU A 34 -15.21 7.32 -8.84
CA LEU A 34 -15.18 6.70 -10.16
C LEU A 34 -15.83 7.64 -11.18
N LEU A 35 -15.07 7.96 -12.22
CA LEU A 35 -15.48 8.75 -13.37
C LEU A 35 -15.56 7.85 -14.60
N THR A 36 -16.67 7.90 -15.33
CA THR A 36 -16.80 7.25 -16.63
C THR A 36 -16.91 8.30 -17.72
N THR A 37 -15.97 8.29 -18.67
CA THR A 37 -15.96 9.26 -19.78
C THR A 37 -17.11 8.98 -20.76
N PRO A 38 -17.51 9.95 -21.62
CA PRO A 38 -18.47 9.71 -22.70
C PRO A 38 -18.10 8.57 -23.66
N HIS A 39 -16.81 8.21 -23.70
CA HIS A 39 -16.26 7.14 -24.54
C HIS A 39 -16.14 5.81 -23.79
N GLY A 40 -16.63 5.72 -22.56
CA GLY A 40 -16.68 4.49 -21.75
C GLY A 40 -15.43 4.21 -20.92
N HIS A 41 -14.39 5.05 -20.98
CA HIS A 41 -13.20 4.88 -20.13
C HIS A 41 -13.53 5.07 -18.65
N ARG A 42 -12.99 4.20 -17.80
CA ARG A 42 -13.19 4.19 -16.35
C ARG A 42 -11.94 4.70 -15.64
N ILE A 43 -12.10 5.82 -14.93
CA ILE A 43 -11.03 6.53 -14.22
C ILE A 43 -11.36 6.53 -12.73
N LEU A 44 -10.51 5.93 -11.90
CA LEU A 44 -10.66 5.97 -10.45
C LEU A 44 -9.74 7.04 -9.85
N TYR A 45 -10.33 7.95 -9.07
CA TYR A 45 -9.60 8.89 -8.24
C TYR A 45 -9.57 8.37 -6.80
N ALA A 46 -8.43 7.77 -6.44
CA ALA A 46 -8.16 7.09 -5.18
C ALA A 46 -7.33 8.00 -4.25
N ALA A 47 -7.98 8.98 -3.62
CA ALA A 47 -7.36 9.96 -2.75
C ALA A 47 -8.21 10.18 -1.47
N PRO A 48 -7.64 10.71 -0.37
CA PRO A 48 -8.32 10.82 0.93
C PRO A 48 -9.65 11.61 0.88
N PRO A 49 -10.56 11.44 1.87
CA PRO A 49 -11.99 11.79 1.80
C PRO A 49 -12.30 13.29 1.80
N HIS A 50 -11.34 14.15 1.52
CA HIS A 50 -11.55 15.59 1.33
C HIS A 50 -11.68 15.90 -0.16
N LEU A 51 -12.68 15.30 -0.82
CA LEU A 51 -13.08 15.75 -2.14
C LEU A 51 -13.66 17.17 -2.00
N PRO A 52 -13.28 18.14 -2.84
CA PRO A 52 -14.07 19.36 -2.96
C PRO A 52 -15.51 18.95 -3.31
N SER A 53 -16.49 19.53 -2.61
CA SER A 53 -17.91 19.30 -2.85
C SER A 53 -18.24 19.52 -4.33
N PHE A 54 -18.45 18.44 -5.07
CA PHE A 54 -18.85 18.54 -6.48
C PHE A 54 -20.32 18.97 -6.54
N PRO A 55 -20.66 20.01 -7.32
CA PRO A 55 -22.05 20.24 -7.66
C PRO A 55 -22.53 19.04 -8.48
N VAL A 56 -23.46 18.27 -7.91
CA VAL A 56 -24.24 17.29 -8.67
C VAL A 56 -24.95 18.08 -9.79
N PRO A 57 -24.79 17.72 -11.07
CA PRO A 57 -25.59 18.36 -12.12
C PRO A 57 -27.05 18.03 -11.85
N VAL A 58 -27.78 19.01 -11.32
CA VAL A 58 -29.23 18.98 -11.20
C VAL A 58 -29.76 18.71 -12.60
N ARG A 59 -30.53 17.63 -12.78
CA ARG A 59 -31.26 17.40 -14.03
C ARG A 59 -32.03 18.68 -14.34
N PRO A 60 -31.98 19.22 -15.56
CA PRO A 60 -32.83 20.37 -15.89
C PRO A 60 -34.28 19.95 -15.61
N GLU A 61 -34.93 20.62 -14.66
CA GLU A 61 -36.36 20.44 -14.45
C GLU A 61 -37.07 20.74 -15.78
N PRO A 62 -38.10 19.95 -16.15
CA PRO A 62 -38.89 20.28 -17.32
C PRO A 62 -39.54 21.65 -17.09
N ALA A 63 -39.28 22.58 -18.02
CA ALA A 63 -39.80 23.94 -17.96
C ALA A 63 -41.31 23.95 -17.74
N GLU A 64 -41.76 24.50 -16.62
CA GLU A 64 -43.18 24.78 -16.40
C GLU A 64 -43.66 25.83 -17.40
N PRO A 65 -44.86 25.66 -18.00
CA PRO A 65 -45.38 26.61 -18.95
C PRO A 65 -45.84 27.89 -18.23
N SER A 66 -45.26 29.01 -18.69
CA SER A 66 -45.73 30.38 -18.47
C SER A 66 -47.26 30.48 -18.53
N ARG A 67 -47.87 31.03 -17.47
CA ARG A 67 -49.20 31.63 -17.52
C ARG A 67 -49.14 33.07 -17.01
N ALA A 68 -49.69 33.95 -17.84
CA ALA A 68 -49.78 35.37 -17.67
C ALA A 68 -50.83 35.78 -16.62
N ASP A 69 -50.45 36.80 -15.84
CA ASP A 69 -51.17 38.01 -15.42
C ASP A 69 -52.71 38.01 -15.24
N GLY A 70 -53.18 38.53 -14.11
CA GLY A 70 -54.61 38.79 -13.87
C GLY A 70 -54.98 39.16 -12.42
N ASP A 71 -55.35 40.43 -12.24
CA ASP A 71 -55.52 41.22 -11.02
C ASP A 71 -56.81 40.95 -10.17
N ARG A 72 -56.64 41.10 -8.85
CA ARG A 72 -57.54 41.68 -7.79
C ARG A 72 -58.98 41.21 -7.44
N THR A 73 -59.14 41.08 -6.11
CA THR A 73 -60.21 41.54 -5.17
C THR A 73 -61.56 40.82 -5.03
N GLY A 74 -61.92 40.52 -3.76
CA GLY A 74 -63.22 40.87 -3.20
C GLY A 74 -64.06 39.78 -2.53
N ASP A 75 -64.25 39.93 -1.21
CA ASP A 75 -65.39 39.51 -0.36
C ASP A 75 -65.65 38.06 0.08
N ALA A 76 -65.73 37.92 1.42
CA ALA A 76 -66.42 36.88 2.20
C ALA A 76 -67.83 37.38 2.60
N PRO A 77 -68.81 36.57 3.08
CA PRO A 77 -68.73 35.91 4.40
C PRO A 77 -69.47 34.55 4.62
N LEU A 78 -69.01 33.85 5.69
CA LEU A 78 -69.71 33.10 6.76
C LEU A 78 -70.59 31.84 6.51
N ASN A 79 -70.09 30.69 7.01
CA ASN A 79 -70.66 29.78 8.05
C ASN A 79 -69.89 28.43 7.94
N GLY A 80 -69.40 27.72 8.97
CA GLY A 80 -69.55 27.74 10.42
C GLY A 80 -69.48 26.28 10.87
N SER A 81 -68.37 25.82 11.48
CA SER A 81 -68.25 24.64 12.36
C SER A 81 -66.85 24.55 13.01
N PRO A 82 -66.73 24.22 14.33
CA PRO A 82 -65.49 24.27 15.10
C PRO A 82 -64.71 22.92 15.16
N PRO A 83 -63.51 22.86 15.77
CA PRO A 83 -62.38 22.05 15.29
C PRO A 83 -62.11 20.76 16.08
N THR A 84 -61.30 19.86 15.52
CA THR A 84 -60.62 18.75 16.24
C THR A 84 -59.30 18.40 15.52
N PRO A 85 -58.19 18.04 16.20
CA PRO A 85 -56.83 18.38 15.76
C PRO A 85 -56.06 17.30 14.98
N LEU A 86 -54.98 17.79 14.36
CA LEU A 86 -53.89 17.16 13.60
C LEU A 86 -53.36 15.80 14.13
N ASN A 87 -53.24 14.81 13.24
CA ASN A 87 -51.99 14.04 13.05
C ASN A 87 -52.09 13.08 11.83
N GLY A 88 -51.02 12.97 11.02
CA GLY A 88 -50.90 11.89 10.03
C GLY A 88 -50.05 12.22 8.80
N SER A 89 -48.73 12.28 8.95
CA SER A 89 -47.79 12.20 7.82
C SER A 89 -47.69 10.77 7.29
N PRO A 90 -47.58 10.52 5.97
CA PRO A 90 -47.34 9.17 5.45
C PRO A 90 -45.92 8.69 5.79
N THR A 91 -45.84 7.48 6.35
CA THR A 91 -44.60 6.80 6.72
C THR A 91 -43.97 6.15 5.48
N GLU A 92 -42.72 6.50 5.14
CA GLU A 92 -41.91 5.77 4.16
C GLU A 92 -41.52 4.38 4.70
N PRO A 93 -41.48 3.32 3.86
CA PRO A 93 -41.08 2.00 4.31
C PRO A 93 -39.57 1.91 4.55
N LEU A 94 -39.19 1.38 5.72
CA LEU A 94 -37.81 1.06 6.11
C LEU A 94 -37.17 0.06 5.13
N PRO A 95 -35.87 0.21 4.78
CA PRO A 95 -35.17 -0.77 3.98
C PRO A 95 -34.95 -2.07 4.77
N GLY A 96 -35.21 -3.21 4.12
CA GLY A 96 -34.98 -4.54 4.69
C GLY A 96 -33.50 -4.83 4.97
N PRO A 97 -33.19 -5.84 5.79
CA PRO A 97 -31.82 -6.17 6.16
C PRO A 97 -31.01 -6.58 4.93
N PRO A 98 -29.70 -6.24 4.87
CA PRO A 98 -28.86 -6.59 3.75
C PRO A 98 -28.75 -8.11 3.63
N GLY A 99 -29.03 -8.63 2.44
CA GLY A 99 -28.82 -10.03 2.09
C GLY A 99 -27.33 -10.41 2.15
N PRO A 100 -27.01 -11.72 2.13
CA PRO A 100 -25.65 -12.20 2.27
C PRO A 100 -24.75 -11.62 1.16
N VAL A 101 -23.65 -11.00 1.60
CA VAL A 101 -22.61 -10.46 0.71
C VAL A 101 -21.89 -11.65 0.07
N SER A 102 -21.98 -11.76 -1.25
CA SER A 102 -21.24 -12.73 -2.04
C SER A 102 -19.83 -12.19 -2.30
N ASP A 103 -18.82 -12.80 -1.68
CA ASP A 103 -17.40 -12.50 -1.96
C ASP A 103 -17.01 -13.09 -3.33
N SER A 104 -16.97 -12.22 -4.33
CA SER A 104 -16.22 -12.44 -5.58
C SER A 104 -15.56 -11.10 -5.96
N PRO A 105 -14.26 -11.09 -6.30
CA PRO A 105 -13.55 -9.84 -6.56
C PRO A 105 -13.88 -9.37 -7.98
N SER A 106 -14.94 -8.60 -8.18
CA SER A 106 -15.29 -8.19 -9.54
C SER A 106 -16.04 -6.87 -9.62
N GLY A 107 -15.28 -5.78 -9.48
CA GLY A 107 -15.49 -4.62 -10.35
C GLY A 107 -14.65 -4.80 -11.62
N PRO A 108 -15.04 -4.26 -12.79
CA PRO A 108 -14.16 -4.30 -13.96
C PRO A 108 -12.86 -3.53 -13.66
N ALA A 109 -11.76 -3.86 -14.34
CA ALA A 109 -10.53 -3.09 -14.23
C ALA A 109 -10.75 -1.64 -14.69
N CYS A 110 -10.03 -0.69 -14.10
CA CYS A 110 -10.02 0.69 -14.56
C CYS A 110 -9.00 0.87 -15.68
N ASP A 111 -9.27 1.80 -16.59
CA ASP A 111 -8.30 2.20 -17.62
C ASP A 111 -7.21 3.10 -17.01
N LEU A 112 -7.59 3.90 -16.01
CA LEU A 112 -6.70 4.81 -15.29
C LEU A 112 -7.04 4.86 -13.81
N VAL A 113 -6.01 4.86 -12.97
CA VAL A 113 -6.10 5.15 -11.54
C VAL A 113 -5.19 6.33 -11.21
N LEU A 114 -5.79 7.36 -10.62
CA LEU A 114 -5.13 8.50 -10.03
C LEU A 114 -5.05 8.25 -8.52
N VAL A 115 -3.84 8.15 -7.95
CA VAL A 115 -3.67 7.69 -6.56
C VAL A 115 -2.66 8.56 -5.80
N ASP A 116 -3.02 8.90 -4.55
CA ASP A 116 -2.11 9.57 -3.61
C ASP A 116 -1.23 8.53 -2.90
N VAL A 117 -0.17 8.10 -3.60
CA VAL A 117 0.76 7.09 -3.09
C VAL A 117 1.77 7.62 -2.08
N LEU A 118 1.85 8.94 -1.89
CA LEU A 118 2.69 9.50 -0.84
C LEU A 118 2.05 9.38 0.53
N ASP A 119 0.71 9.45 0.58
CA ASP A 119 -0.06 9.29 1.81
C ASP A 119 -0.49 7.83 2.05
N ARG A 120 -0.93 7.14 0.99
CA ARG A 120 -1.62 5.84 1.08
C ARG A 120 -1.12 4.82 0.03
N PRO A 121 0.18 4.49 -0.04
CA PRO A 121 0.72 3.56 -1.04
C PRO A 121 0.10 2.15 -0.97
N GLU A 122 -0.40 1.73 0.19
CA GLU A 122 -1.08 0.46 0.42
C GLU A 122 -2.41 0.32 -0.32
N LEU A 123 -3.08 1.43 -0.63
CA LEU A 123 -4.32 1.42 -1.40
C LEU A 123 -4.08 0.85 -2.79
N LEU A 124 -2.91 1.14 -3.38
CA LEU A 124 -2.54 0.59 -4.67
C LEU A 124 -2.36 -0.94 -4.63
N GLY A 125 -1.79 -1.47 -3.54
CA GLY A 125 -1.68 -2.91 -3.34
C GLY A 125 -3.06 -3.58 -3.26
N ASP A 126 -3.97 -2.99 -2.49
CA ASP A 126 -5.35 -3.49 -2.36
C ASP A 126 -6.15 -3.41 -3.67
N LEU A 127 -6.01 -2.33 -4.44
CA LEU A 127 -6.62 -2.18 -5.76
C LEU A 127 -6.09 -3.22 -6.76
N ARG A 128 -4.80 -3.56 -6.70
CA ARG A 128 -4.20 -4.64 -7.49
C ARG A 128 -4.74 -6.01 -7.08
N ARG A 129 -4.83 -6.27 -5.76
CA ARG A 129 -5.38 -7.52 -5.22
C ARG A 129 -6.81 -7.77 -5.69
N ARG A 130 -7.63 -6.72 -5.72
CA ARG A 130 -9.04 -6.77 -6.18
C ARG A 130 -9.20 -6.75 -7.70
N GLY A 131 -8.11 -6.64 -8.48
CA GLY A 131 -8.14 -6.58 -9.93
C GLY A 131 -8.65 -5.25 -10.52
N VAL A 132 -8.82 -4.22 -9.68
CA VAL A 132 -9.20 -2.87 -10.14
C VAL A 132 -8.04 -2.23 -10.92
N VAL A 133 -6.81 -2.46 -10.46
CA VAL A 133 -5.58 -2.15 -11.18
C VAL A 133 -5.06 -3.44 -11.80
N ALA A 134 -5.22 -3.56 -13.11
CA ALA A 134 -4.71 -4.67 -13.91
C ALA A 134 -3.45 -4.26 -14.70
N GLU A 135 -2.87 -5.20 -15.46
CA GLU A 135 -1.65 -4.93 -16.25
C GLU A 135 -1.80 -3.79 -17.26
N ARG A 136 -3.01 -3.57 -17.79
CA ARG A 136 -3.31 -2.51 -18.76
C ARG A 136 -3.70 -1.18 -18.11
N THR A 137 -3.87 -1.15 -16.79
CA THR A 137 -4.32 0.04 -16.07
C THR A 137 -3.18 1.04 -15.96
N HIS A 138 -3.39 2.26 -16.44
CA HIS A 138 -2.47 3.35 -16.19
C HIS A 138 -2.57 3.77 -14.73
N VAL A 139 -1.44 3.93 -14.04
CA VAL A 139 -1.40 4.38 -12.64
C VAL A 139 -0.57 5.64 -12.54
N VAL A 140 -1.17 6.71 -12.04
CA VAL A 140 -0.55 8.05 -11.99
C VAL A 140 -0.62 8.59 -10.56
N ALA A 141 0.51 9.11 -10.07
CA ALA A 141 0.58 9.77 -8.77
C ALA A 141 -0.12 11.13 -8.84
N VAL A 142 -0.94 11.42 -7.83
CA VAL A 142 -1.54 12.74 -7.59
C VAL A 142 -1.17 13.24 -6.19
N HIS A 143 -1.40 14.53 -5.93
CA HIS A 143 -1.03 15.21 -4.68
C HIS A 143 0.46 15.06 -4.32
N VAL A 144 1.33 15.06 -5.33
CA VAL A 144 2.76 15.18 -5.10
C VAL A 144 3.04 16.55 -4.49
N ASP A 145 3.58 16.56 -3.28
CA ASP A 145 3.84 17.78 -2.52
C ASP A 145 5.29 17.85 -1.99
N HIS A 146 5.59 18.90 -1.24
CA HIS A 146 6.91 19.18 -0.69
C HIS A 146 7.41 18.18 0.37
N ARG A 147 6.62 17.17 0.76
CA ARG A 147 7.07 16.06 1.62
C ARG A 147 8.15 15.22 0.94
N VAL A 148 8.22 15.25 -0.39
CA VAL A 148 9.30 14.60 -1.14
C VAL A 148 10.39 15.63 -1.46
N PRO A 149 11.60 15.49 -0.88
CA PRO A 149 12.61 16.55 -0.91
C PRO A 149 13.26 16.77 -2.28
N SER A 150 13.12 15.83 -3.23
CA SER A 150 13.69 15.95 -4.57
C SER A 150 12.91 15.12 -5.61
N GLU A 151 13.03 15.50 -6.88
CA GLU A 151 12.49 14.72 -8.00
C GLU A 151 13.07 13.31 -8.07
N ASP A 152 14.35 13.15 -7.73
CA ASP A 152 15.02 11.84 -7.67
C ASP A 152 14.39 10.91 -6.61
N GLU A 153 14.08 11.45 -5.43
CA GLU A 153 13.40 10.68 -4.37
C GLU A 153 11.99 10.29 -4.80
N LEU A 154 11.29 11.21 -5.47
CA LEU A 154 9.95 10.96 -6.00
C LEU A 154 9.98 9.87 -7.07
N ALA A 155 10.90 9.97 -8.02
CA ALA A 155 11.10 8.97 -9.06
C ALA A 155 11.45 7.60 -8.46
N ARG A 156 12.35 7.56 -7.46
CA ARG A 156 12.70 6.31 -6.77
C ARG A 156 11.46 5.66 -6.15
N ARG A 157 10.62 6.41 -5.42
CA ARG A 157 9.39 5.89 -4.80
C ARG A 157 8.36 5.46 -5.84
N ALA A 158 8.18 6.25 -6.89
CA ALA A 158 7.28 5.93 -7.99
C ALA A 158 7.65 4.62 -8.69
N LEU A 159 8.95 4.35 -8.89
CA LEU A 159 9.46 3.08 -9.39
C LEU A 159 9.09 1.91 -8.48
N LEU A 160 9.29 2.06 -7.16
CA LEU A 160 8.93 1.03 -6.18
C LEU A 160 7.46 0.63 -6.28
N TRP A 161 6.57 1.57 -6.61
CA TRP A 161 5.13 1.30 -6.69
C TRP A 161 4.63 1.03 -8.10
N GLY A 162 5.46 1.22 -9.13
CA GLY A 162 5.03 1.12 -10.53
C GLY A 162 4.01 2.19 -10.89
N VAL A 163 4.24 3.41 -10.41
CA VAL A 163 3.37 4.58 -10.61
C VAL A 163 4.09 5.56 -11.50
N ARG A 164 3.35 6.24 -12.38
CA ARG A 164 3.89 7.32 -13.21
C ARG A 164 3.75 8.65 -12.49
N VAL A 165 4.80 9.43 -12.50
CA VAL A 165 4.77 10.85 -12.16
C VAL A 165 4.79 11.59 -13.48
N VAL A 166 3.77 12.42 -13.72
CA VAL A 166 3.63 13.17 -14.96
C VAL A 166 3.48 14.65 -14.65
N PRO A 167 4.00 15.57 -15.49
CA PRO A 167 3.75 16.99 -15.34
C PRO A 167 2.26 17.32 -15.42
N ASP A 168 1.87 18.41 -14.77
CA ASP A 168 0.51 18.95 -14.88
C ASP A 168 0.15 19.24 -16.35
N GLY A 169 -1.10 18.92 -16.73
CA GLY A 169 -1.58 19.08 -18.10
C GLY A 169 -1.14 18.00 -19.07
N THR A 170 -0.42 16.96 -18.61
CA THR A 170 -0.09 15.79 -19.43
C THR A 170 -1.36 15.14 -19.98
N VAL A 171 -1.32 14.81 -21.27
CA VAL A 171 -2.39 14.10 -21.97
C VAL A 171 -1.99 12.63 -22.10
N LEU A 172 -2.86 11.72 -21.64
CA LEU A 172 -2.61 10.28 -21.71
C LEU A 172 -3.52 9.63 -22.73
N ASP A 173 -2.93 8.81 -23.60
CA ASP A 173 -3.70 7.91 -24.45
C ASP A 173 -3.98 6.61 -23.69
N LEU A 174 -5.25 6.40 -23.31
CA LEU A 174 -5.68 5.19 -22.61
C LEU A 174 -5.95 4.02 -23.58
N GLY A 175 -5.88 4.26 -24.90
CA GLY A 175 -5.96 3.21 -25.92
C GLY A 175 -4.68 2.39 -26.03
N GLU A 176 -3.53 2.96 -25.65
CA GLU A 176 -2.25 2.25 -25.60
C GLU A 176 -2.11 1.42 -24.31
N PRO A 177 -1.43 0.26 -24.36
CA PRO A 177 -1.11 -0.51 -23.17
C PRO A 177 -0.36 0.35 -22.15
N ALA A 178 -0.73 0.24 -20.86
CA ALA A 178 0.06 0.84 -19.81
C ALA A 178 1.50 0.30 -19.86
N PRO A 179 2.51 1.16 -19.61
CA PRO A 179 3.90 0.72 -19.58
C PRO A 179 4.09 -0.33 -18.50
N ALA A 180 4.84 -1.39 -18.83
CA ALA A 180 5.16 -2.44 -17.87
C ALA A 180 5.92 -1.84 -16.67
N ARG A 181 5.63 -2.35 -15.47
CA ARG A 181 6.37 -1.98 -14.26
C ARG A 181 7.83 -2.40 -14.46
N PRO A 182 8.81 -1.50 -14.21
CA PRO A 182 10.21 -1.87 -14.32
C PRO A 182 10.52 -3.01 -13.34
N PRO A 183 11.43 -3.93 -13.71
CA PRO A 183 11.82 -5.00 -12.81
C PRO A 183 12.48 -4.40 -11.56
N LEU A 184 11.94 -4.75 -10.39
CA LEU A 184 12.53 -4.37 -9.12
C LEU A 184 13.59 -5.38 -8.68
N PRO A 185 14.60 -4.97 -7.88
CA PRO A 185 15.54 -5.86 -7.24
C PRO A 185 14.83 -7.02 -6.56
N ARG A 186 15.30 -8.24 -6.83
CA ARG A 186 14.71 -9.44 -6.24
C ARG A 186 15.10 -9.55 -4.78
N ARG A 187 16.33 -9.19 -4.43
CA ARG A 187 16.91 -9.29 -3.10
C ARG A 187 17.41 -7.92 -2.70
N THR A 188 16.73 -7.34 -1.72
CA THR A 188 17.09 -6.07 -1.10
C THR A 188 17.48 -6.31 0.35
N LEU A 189 18.65 -5.82 0.75
CA LEU A 189 19.10 -5.83 2.14
C LEU A 189 19.19 -4.39 2.68
N LEU A 190 18.44 -4.12 3.73
CA LEU A 190 18.43 -2.83 4.43
C LEU A 190 19.14 -2.97 5.78
N LEU A 191 20.32 -2.38 5.88
CA LEU A 191 21.12 -2.33 7.10
C LEU A 191 20.78 -1.08 7.91
N GLY A 192 20.98 -1.10 9.21
CA GLY A 192 20.93 0.13 10.02
C GLY A 192 20.78 -0.14 11.51
N GLY A 193 21.03 0.90 12.31
CA GLY A 193 20.91 0.80 13.77
C GLY A 193 19.47 0.58 14.27
N THR A 194 19.33 0.35 15.57
CA THR A 194 18.04 0.34 16.26
C THR A 194 17.32 1.67 16.05
N ARG A 195 16.02 1.63 15.71
CA ARG A 195 15.18 2.81 15.43
C ARG A 195 15.70 3.72 14.30
N SER A 196 16.51 3.19 13.39
CA SER A 196 17.00 3.97 12.25
C SER A 196 15.97 4.23 11.16
N GLY A 197 14.83 3.51 11.16
CA GLY A 197 13.79 3.60 10.13
C GLY A 197 13.81 2.48 9.09
N LYS A 198 14.73 1.50 9.19
CA LYS A 198 14.86 0.40 8.22
C LYS A 198 13.58 -0.42 7.98
N SER A 199 12.81 -0.73 9.03
CA SER A 199 11.55 -1.47 8.87
C SER A 199 10.47 -0.64 8.14
N ALA A 200 10.41 0.67 8.39
CA ALA A 200 9.47 1.56 7.69
C ALA A 200 9.81 1.68 6.19
N GLU A 201 11.10 1.79 5.87
CA GLU A 201 11.56 1.78 4.48
C GLU A 201 11.29 0.42 3.79
N ALA A 202 11.48 -0.69 4.50
CA ALA A 202 11.12 -2.01 3.99
C ALA A 202 9.61 -2.12 3.69
N GLU A 203 8.75 -1.58 4.56
CA GLU A 203 7.31 -1.56 4.39
C GLU A 203 6.91 -0.72 3.16
N VAL A 204 7.47 0.48 3.01
CA VAL A 204 7.27 1.35 1.84
C VAL A 204 7.56 0.64 0.53
N ARG A 205 8.64 -0.14 0.47
CA ARG A 205 9.06 -0.88 -0.72
C ARG A 205 8.07 -1.95 -1.18
N LEU A 206 7.25 -2.47 -0.27
CA LEU A 206 6.30 -3.55 -0.53
C LEU A 206 4.84 -3.10 -0.45
N ALA A 207 4.57 -1.85 -0.04
CA ALA A 207 3.22 -1.34 0.21
C ALA A 207 2.26 -1.51 -0.99
N ALA A 208 2.75 -1.33 -2.21
CA ALA A 208 1.95 -1.45 -3.43
C ALA A 208 1.87 -2.88 -4.00
N GLU A 209 2.43 -3.89 -3.32
CA GLU A 209 2.27 -5.28 -3.75
C GLU A 209 0.87 -5.80 -3.38
N PRO A 210 0.24 -6.61 -4.26
CA PRO A 210 -1.09 -7.17 -4.01
C PRO A 210 -1.11 -8.19 -2.86
N GLU A 211 0.02 -8.84 -2.63
CA GLU A 211 0.24 -9.82 -1.56
C GLU A 211 1.65 -9.67 -1.02
N VAL A 212 1.80 -9.75 0.30
CA VAL A 212 3.09 -9.72 0.99
C VAL A 212 3.04 -10.67 2.16
N ARG A 213 4.14 -11.42 2.34
CA ARG A 213 4.39 -12.19 3.55
C ARG A 213 5.38 -11.45 4.45
N TYR A 214 4.92 -10.98 5.59
CA TYR A 214 5.76 -10.48 6.66
C TYR A 214 6.31 -11.64 7.49
N VAL A 215 7.63 -11.72 7.62
CA VAL A 215 8.34 -12.78 8.33
C VAL A 215 8.94 -12.18 9.60
N ALA A 216 8.29 -12.45 10.73
CA ALA A 216 8.80 -12.12 12.05
C ALA A 216 9.78 -13.21 12.48
N THR A 217 11.05 -12.86 12.60
CA THR A 217 12.15 -13.83 12.81
C THR A 217 12.63 -13.92 14.26
N GLY A 218 11.79 -13.55 15.23
CA GLY A 218 12.12 -13.70 16.64
C GLY A 218 11.65 -15.03 17.24
N PRO A 219 11.89 -15.24 18.54
CA PRO A 219 11.52 -16.46 19.23
C PRO A 219 10.01 -16.72 19.08
N SER A 220 9.66 -17.96 18.73
CA SER A 220 8.28 -18.41 18.63
C SER A 220 7.75 -18.74 20.04
N GLY A 221 6.78 -17.98 20.56
CA GLY A 221 6.05 -18.34 21.80
C GLY A 221 5.71 -17.19 22.74
N ASP A 222 4.89 -17.50 23.75
CA ASP A 222 4.29 -16.57 24.74
C ASP A 222 5.28 -16.02 25.80
N GLY A 223 6.58 -16.33 25.68
CA GLY A 223 7.57 -16.07 26.73
C GLY A 223 8.03 -14.61 26.86
N ASP A 224 7.82 -13.78 25.83
CA ASP A 224 8.25 -12.38 25.83
C ASP A 224 7.09 -11.45 25.45
N ALA A 225 6.44 -10.88 26.47
CA ALA A 225 5.36 -9.92 26.30
C ALA A 225 5.80 -8.62 25.62
N GLU A 226 7.09 -8.26 25.66
CA GLU A 226 7.64 -7.15 24.90
C GLU A 226 7.75 -7.48 23.41
N TRP A 227 8.26 -8.67 23.08
CA TRP A 227 8.28 -9.19 21.71
C TRP A 227 6.86 -9.28 21.11
N GLY A 228 5.91 -9.88 21.83
CA GLY A 228 4.51 -9.98 21.39
C GLY A 228 3.85 -8.61 21.17
N ARG A 229 4.15 -7.60 22.02
CA ARG A 229 3.70 -6.21 21.81
C ARG A 229 4.32 -5.59 20.58
N ARG A 230 5.61 -5.83 20.31
CA ARG A 230 6.29 -5.35 19.11
C ARG A 230 5.67 -5.95 17.86
N VAL A 231 5.50 -7.27 17.80
CA VAL A 231 4.86 -7.96 16.66
C VAL A 231 3.45 -7.43 16.42
N ARG A 232 2.66 -7.23 17.47
CA ARG A 232 1.30 -6.66 17.36
C ARG A 232 1.31 -5.24 16.80
N ALA A 233 2.10 -4.34 17.37
CA ALA A 233 2.21 -2.97 16.90
C ALA A 233 2.71 -2.92 15.44
N HIS A 234 3.57 -3.85 15.05
CA HIS A 234 4.02 -4.04 13.68
C HIS A 234 2.91 -4.54 12.75
N ARG A 235 2.07 -5.50 13.17
CA ARG A 235 0.90 -5.95 12.43
C ARG A 235 -0.14 -4.84 12.24
N GLU A 236 -0.44 -4.08 13.29
CA GLU A 236 -1.46 -3.00 13.27
C GLU A 236 -1.12 -1.86 12.31
N ARG A 237 0.17 -1.61 12.05
CA ARG A 237 0.61 -0.57 11.10
C ARG A 237 0.57 -1.00 9.64
N ARG A 238 0.39 -2.29 9.36
CA ARG A 238 0.53 -2.84 8.01
C ARG A 238 -0.81 -2.99 7.30
N PRO A 239 -0.80 -3.09 5.97
CA PRO A 239 -2.01 -3.36 5.22
C PRO A 239 -2.64 -4.68 5.70
N ALA A 240 -3.96 -4.67 5.89
CA ALA A 240 -4.69 -5.82 6.44
C ALA A 240 -4.58 -7.09 5.58
N HIS A 241 -4.22 -6.95 4.30
CA HIS A 241 -4.03 -8.06 3.37
C HIS A 241 -2.65 -8.71 3.43
N TRP A 242 -1.74 -8.22 4.28
CA TRP A 242 -0.44 -8.85 4.48
C TRP A 242 -0.56 -10.06 5.39
N GLU A 243 0.00 -11.18 4.96
CA GLU A 243 0.11 -12.39 5.78
C GLU A 243 1.31 -12.22 6.74
N THR A 244 1.15 -12.53 8.03
CA THR A 244 2.27 -12.63 8.96
C THR A 244 2.60 -14.07 9.27
N VAL A 245 3.88 -14.43 9.16
CA VAL A 245 4.43 -15.72 9.57
C VAL A 245 5.52 -15.49 10.61
N GLU A 246 5.43 -16.17 11.75
CA GLU A 246 6.48 -16.23 12.76
C GLU A 246 7.26 -17.52 12.55
N THR A 247 8.56 -17.43 12.22
CA THR A 247 9.38 -18.61 11.96
C THR A 247 10.88 -18.33 12.06
N THR A 248 11.63 -19.32 12.51
CA THR A 248 13.10 -19.36 12.44
C THR A 248 13.59 -20.19 11.24
N ASP A 249 12.73 -20.96 10.56
CA ASP A 249 13.02 -21.63 9.29
C ASP A 249 12.89 -20.67 8.11
N LEU A 250 13.71 -19.61 8.14
CA LEU A 250 13.76 -18.61 7.08
C LEU A 250 14.26 -19.21 5.75
N ALA A 251 15.20 -20.15 5.82
CA ALA A 251 15.75 -20.81 4.63
C ALA A 251 14.70 -21.66 3.90
N GLY A 252 13.91 -22.46 4.63
CA GLY A 252 12.79 -23.22 4.06
C GLY A 252 11.72 -22.33 3.44
N LEU A 253 11.39 -21.23 4.12
CA LEU A 253 10.42 -20.26 3.61
C LEU A 253 10.90 -19.58 2.32
N LEU A 254 12.17 -19.16 2.26
CA LEU A 254 12.77 -18.55 1.06
C LEU A 254 12.77 -19.48 -0.16
N ARG A 255 12.98 -20.79 0.05
CA ARG A 255 13.00 -21.78 -1.04
C ARG A 255 11.62 -22.05 -1.64
N THR A 256 10.58 -21.99 -0.83
CA THR A 256 9.21 -22.40 -1.20
C THR A 256 8.31 -21.24 -1.59
N SER A 257 8.54 -20.05 -1.02
CA SER A 257 7.70 -18.88 -1.24
C SER A 257 7.74 -18.38 -2.68
N ARG A 258 6.57 -18.03 -3.21
CA ARG A 258 6.40 -17.24 -4.45
C ARG A 258 5.83 -15.85 -4.20
N THR A 259 5.40 -15.57 -2.97
CA THR A 259 4.87 -14.26 -2.55
C THR A 259 6.04 -13.34 -2.18
N PRO A 260 5.99 -12.04 -2.52
CA PRO A 260 6.93 -11.06 -2.00
C PRO A 260 7.03 -11.10 -0.48
N MET A 261 8.24 -10.95 0.08
CA MET A 261 8.48 -11.12 1.51
C MET A 261 9.20 -9.93 2.13
N LEU A 262 8.78 -9.57 3.35
CA LEU A 262 9.50 -8.67 4.23
C LEU A 262 10.05 -9.47 5.42
N VAL A 263 11.37 -9.53 5.57
CA VAL A 263 12.03 -10.24 6.69
C VAL A 263 12.47 -9.23 7.74
N ASP A 264 11.91 -9.32 8.95
CA ASP A 264 12.13 -8.37 10.05
C ASP A 264 12.39 -9.11 11.38
N GLY A 265 13.63 -9.18 11.88
CA GLY A 265 14.88 -8.77 11.24
C GLY A 265 15.99 -9.79 11.48
N LEU A 266 17.03 -9.78 10.63
CA LEU A 266 18.07 -10.81 10.65
C LEU A 266 18.85 -10.88 11.97
N GLY A 267 18.91 -9.79 12.74
CA GLY A 267 19.46 -9.80 14.09
C GLY A 267 18.66 -10.68 15.06
N THR A 268 17.33 -10.61 15.02
CA THR A 268 16.47 -11.48 15.85
C THR A 268 16.54 -12.92 15.39
N TRP A 269 16.66 -13.14 14.08
CA TRP A 269 16.87 -14.48 13.52
C TRP A 269 18.16 -15.12 14.04
N VAL A 270 19.28 -14.38 13.99
CA VAL A 270 20.57 -14.89 14.51
C VAL A 270 20.46 -15.20 15.99
N ALA A 271 19.82 -14.35 16.80
CA ALA A 271 19.65 -14.61 18.22
C ALA A 271 18.85 -15.92 18.47
N ALA A 272 17.76 -16.12 17.75
CA ALA A 272 16.96 -17.34 17.86
C ALA A 272 17.73 -18.60 17.42
N VAL A 273 18.58 -18.50 16.39
CA VAL A 273 19.44 -19.61 15.96
C VAL A 273 20.49 -19.95 17.02
N PHE A 274 21.04 -18.96 17.72
CA PHE A 274 21.93 -19.19 18.85
C PHE A 274 21.22 -19.91 20.01
N ASP A 275 19.98 -19.52 20.32
CA ASP A 275 19.15 -20.20 21.33
C ASP A 275 18.89 -21.66 20.94
N GLU A 276 18.47 -21.92 19.69
CA GLU A 276 18.20 -23.26 19.16
C GLU A 276 19.43 -24.19 19.19
N CYS A 277 20.62 -23.62 19.01
CA CYS A 277 21.87 -24.36 18.95
C CYS A 277 22.63 -24.40 20.30
N ASP A 278 22.05 -23.86 21.37
CA ASP A 278 22.71 -23.67 22.69
C ASP A 278 24.11 -23.01 22.59
N ALA A 279 24.26 -22.06 21.65
CA ALA A 279 25.56 -21.53 21.23
C ALA A 279 26.01 -20.28 21.99
N TRP A 280 25.22 -19.80 22.97
CA TRP A 280 25.58 -18.62 23.76
C TRP A 280 26.73 -18.87 24.73
N SER A 281 26.86 -20.12 25.18
CA SER A 281 27.92 -20.60 26.06
C SER A 281 29.17 -20.84 25.21
N GLY A 282 30.07 -19.85 25.14
CA GLY A 282 31.22 -19.84 24.21
C GLY A 282 32.27 -20.97 24.35
N GLY A 283 31.99 -22.03 25.10
CA GLY A 283 32.82 -23.22 25.25
C GLY A 283 32.43 -24.41 24.38
N ASP A 284 31.24 -24.44 23.77
CA ASP A 284 30.84 -25.54 22.88
C ASP A 284 31.23 -25.23 21.43
N GLU A 285 32.07 -26.08 20.82
CA GLU A 285 32.39 -26.02 19.40
C GLU A 285 31.22 -26.52 18.54
N GLY A 286 30.43 -27.48 19.04
CA GLY A 286 29.29 -28.06 18.33
C GLY A 286 28.19 -27.03 18.04
N GLY A 287 27.78 -26.26 19.05
CA GLY A 287 26.79 -25.19 18.88
C GLY A 287 27.23 -24.11 17.87
N ARG A 288 28.52 -23.76 17.83
CA ARG A 288 29.04 -22.76 16.89
C ARG A 288 29.01 -23.25 15.44
N ASP A 289 29.38 -24.50 15.21
CA ASP A 289 29.31 -25.11 13.88
C ASP A 289 27.86 -25.24 13.40
N ALA A 290 26.93 -25.54 14.31
CA ALA A 290 25.49 -25.58 14.00
C ALA A 290 24.94 -24.19 13.59
N VAL A 291 25.32 -23.11 14.30
CA VAL A 291 24.97 -21.74 13.90
C VAL A 291 25.53 -21.41 12.52
N ALA A 292 26.79 -21.75 12.26
CA ALA A 292 27.42 -21.51 10.97
C ALA A 292 26.69 -22.24 9.82
N ALA A 293 26.31 -23.50 10.04
CA ALA A 293 25.53 -24.27 9.07
C ALA A 293 24.17 -23.63 8.79
N ARG A 294 23.46 -23.13 9.81
CA ARG A 294 22.18 -22.41 9.62
C ARG A 294 22.37 -21.11 8.83
N CYS A 295 23.46 -20.37 9.06
CA CYS A 295 23.81 -19.20 8.25
C CYS A 295 24.11 -19.59 6.78
N ASP A 296 24.81 -20.70 6.55
CA ASP A 296 25.11 -21.20 5.21
C ASP A 296 23.85 -21.57 4.44
N GLU A 297 22.93 -22.27 5.09
CA GLU A 297 21.62 -22.61 4.53
C GLU A 297 20.81 -21.38 4.17
N LEU A 298 20.82 -20.35 5.03
CA LEU A 298 20.12 -19.09 4.77
C LEU A 298 20.72 -18.38 3.56
N VAL A 299 22.04 -18.28 3.46
CA VAL A 299 22.71 -17.63 2.31
C VAL A 299 22.43 -18.39 1.02
N ALA A 300 22.45 -19.73 1.05
CA ALA A 300 22.10 -20.55 -0.10
C ALA A 300 20.64 -20.34 -0.53
N ALA A 301 19.71 -20.29 0.43
CA ALA A 301 18.30 -20.03 0.15
C ALA A 301 18.05 -18.60 -0.36
N TRP A 302 18.75 -17.60 0.20
CA TRP A 302 18.71 -16.21 -0.24
C TRP A 302 19.11 -16.10 -1.70
N ARG A 303 20.27 -16.66 -2.09
CA ARG A 303 20.73 -16.70 -3.49
C ARG A 303 19.69 -17.28 -4.45
N GLN A 304 18.94 -18.29 -4.01
CA GLN A 304 17.94 -19.01 -4.80
C GLN A 304 16.51 -18.45 -4.68
N ALA A 305 16.31 -17.34 -3.96
CA ALA A 305 14.99 -16.77 -3.74
C ALA A 305 14.26 -16.53 -5.07
N ARG A 306 13.03 -17.01 -5.17
CA ARG A 306 12.21 -16.95 -6.40
C ARG A 306 11.28 -15.75 -6.42
N SER A 307 10.84 -15.29 -5.25
CA SER A 307 10.06 -14.06 -5.11
C SER A 307 10.95 -12.89 -4.72
N ARG A 308 10.36 -11.69 -4.72
CA ARG A 308 11.00 -10.49 -4.20
C ARG A 308 11.13 -10.59 -2.67
N VAL A 309 12.29 -10.28 -2.13
CA VAL A 309 12.58 -10.33 -0.70
C VAL A 309 13.27 -9.04 -0.28
N VAL A 310 12.70 -8.39 0.74
CA VAL A 310 13.29 -7.24 1.41
C VAL A 310 13.59 -7.65 2.84
N ALA A 311 14.87 -7.70 3.21
CA ALA A 311 15.29 -8.03 4.57
C ALA A 311 15.84 -6.82 5.28
N VAL A 312 15.53 -6.69 6.57
CA VAL A 312 16.18 -5.71 7.45
C VAL A 312 17.16 -6.41 8.38
N SER A 313 18.31 -5.78 8.59
CA SER A 313 19.32 -6.26 9.54
C SER A 313 19.89 -5.10 10.35
N ASP A 314 20.30 -5.43 11.57
CA ASP A 314 20.99 -4.48 12.44
C ASP A 314 22.45 -4.32 12.01
N GLU A 315 22.90 -3.06 11.90
CA GLU A 315 24.33 -2.76 11.79
C GLU A 315 24.90 -2.56 13.20
N VAL A 316 25.67 -3.54 13.67
CA VAL A 316 26.19 -3.65 15.04
C VAL A 316 27.71 -3.47 15.13
N GLY A 317 28.40 -3.34 14.00
CA GLY A 317 29.87 -3.25 13.91
C GLY A 317 30.46 -1.86 14.11
N LEU A 318 29.62 -0.81 14.13
CA LEU A 318 30.07 0.60 14.19
C LEU A 318 30.27 1.14 15.62
N GLY A 319 30.08 0.30 16.64
CA GLY A 319 30.20 0.67 18.06
C GLY A 319 31.44 0.11 18.76
N VAL A 320 31.48 0.25 20.08
CA VAL A 320 32.53 -0.34 20.92
C VAL A 320 32.43 -1.87 20.91
N VAL A 321 33.57 -2.55 21.05
CA VAL A 321 33.60 -4.01 21.21
C VAL A 321 32.77 -4.42 22.44
N PRO A 322 31.80 -5.35 22.30
CA PRO A 322 31.00 -5.80 23.43
C PRO A 322 31.86 -6.35 24.58
N ALA A 323 31.48 -6.03 25.82
CA ALA A 323 32.19 -6.49 27.02
C ALA A 323 32.09 -8.01 27.21
N THR A 324 30.96 -8.61 26.81
CA THR A 324 30.68 -10.04 26.94
C THR A 324 31.19 -10.85 25.74
N SER A 325 31.58 -12.09 25.98
CA SER A 325 31.95 -13.04 24.92
C SER A 325 30.79 -13.32 23.98
N SER A 326 29.58 -13.51 24.53
CA SER A 326 28.34 -13.72 23.77
C SER A 326 28.03 -12.54 22.84
N GLY A 327 28.17 -11.32 23.32
CA GLY A 327 27.96 -10.12 22.51
C GLY A 327 28.96 -9.99 21.36
N ARG A 328 30.24 -10.31 21.60
CA ARG A 328 31.26 -10.36 20.53
C ARG A 328 30.91 -11.41 19.49
N MET A 329 30.52 -12.61 19.93
CA MET A 329 30.18 -13.71 19.02
C MET A 329 28.97 -13.38 18.15
N PHE A 330 27.89 -12.86 18.75
CA PHE A 330 26.70 -12.42 18.02
C PHE A 330 27.04 -11.36 16.97
N ARG A 331 27.77 -10.31 17.37
CA ARG A 331 28.21 -9.23 16.47
C ARG A 331 28.99 -9.78 15.28
N ASP A 332 29.94 -10.68 15.55
CA ASP A 332 30.81 -11.23 14.52
C ASP A 332 30.05 -12.15 13.56
N VAL A 333 29.10 -12.96 14.06
CA VAL A 333 28.22 -13.81 13.21
C VAL A 333 27.27 -12.95 12.37
N LEU A 334 26.57 -11.99 12.98
CA LEU A 334 25.64 -11.12 12.26
C LEU A 334 26.37 -10.28 11.19
N GLY A 335 27.56 -9.76 11.51
CA GLY A 335 28.38 -9.03 10.56
C GLY A 335 28.79 -9.89 9.36
N ARG A 336 29.24 -11.12 9.57
CA ARG A 336 29.56 -12.07 8.48
C ARG A 336 28.32 -12.43 7.66
N LEU A 337 27.18 -12.65 8.29
CA LEU A 337 25.93 -12.93 7.59
C LEU A 337 25.52 -11.74 6.72
N ASN A 338 25.55 -10.52 7.26
CA ASN A 338 25.23 -9.29 6.52
C ASN A 338 26.11 -9.14 5.28
N GLN A 339 27.43 -9.35 5.40
CA GLN A 339 28.34 -9.29 4.25
C GLN A 339 27.97 -10.31 3.17
N ARG A 340 27.68 -11.55 3.56
CA ARG A 340 27.33 -12.63 2.62
C ARG A 340 25.98 -12.39 1.93
N LEU A 341 24.99 -11.90 2.65
CA LEU A 341 23.69 -11.56 2.06
C LEU A 341 23.79 -10.32 1.16
N ALA A 342 24.58 -9.33 1.55
CA ALA A 342 24.84 -8.15 0.74
C ALA A 342 25.48 -8.53 -0.62
N ALA A 343 26.47 -9.41 -0.62
CA ALA A 343 27.13 -9.89 -1.83
C ALA A 343 26.19 -10.62 -2.82
N GLU A 344 25.07 -11.16 -2.32
CA GLU A 344 24.08 -11.88 -3.12
C GLU A 344 22.85 -11.01 -3.45
N SER A 345 22.81 -9.76 -2.98
CA SER A 345 21.67 -8.85 -3.15
C SER A 345 21.87 -7.91 -4.33
N GLU A 346 20.83 -7.69 -5.14
CA GLU A 346 20.89 -6.68 -6.20
C GLU A 346 20.83 -5.25 -5.65
N GLU A 347 20.32 -5.07 -4.43
CA GLU A 347 20.27 -3.77 -3.77
C GLU A 347 20.62 -3.89 -2.29
N VAL A 348 21.55 -3.04 -1.84
CA VAL A 348 21.94 -2.93 -0.44
C VAL A 348 21.95 -1.45 -0.06
N ALA A 349 21.41 -1.12 1.12
CA ALA A 349 21.44 0.25 1.63
C ALA A 349 21.60 0.29 3.15
N LEU A 350 22.25 1.34 3.64
CA LEU A 350 22.28 1.70 5.05
C LEU A 350 21.19 2.74 5.33
N VAL A 351 20.37 2.50 6.35
CA VAL A 351 19.32 3.42 6.79
C VAL A 351 19.76 4.11 8.08
N VAL A 352 19.81 5.44 8.05
CA VAL A 352 20.20 6.31 9.17
C VAL A 352 19.19 7.45 9.31
N ALA A 353 18.57 7.60 10.49
CA ALA A 353 17.58 8.65 10.75
C ALA A 353 16.45 8.73 9.70
N GLY A 354 16.00 7.57 9.20
CA GLY A 354 14.97 7.44 8.16
C GLY A 354 15.44 7.78 6.75
N ARG A 355 16.75 8.00 6.55
CA ARG A 355 17.35 8.28 5.25
C ARG A 355 18.11 7.07 4.72
N LEU A 356 17.96 6.82 3.43
CA LEU A 356 18.67 5.78 2.70
C LEU A 356 20.02 6.27 2.21
N LEU A 357 21.06 5.48 2.48
CA LEU A 357 22.36 5.59 1.85
C LEU A 357 22.61 4.30 1.04
N PRO A 358 22.48 4.36 -0.30
CA PRO A 358 22.79 3.21 -1.15
C PRO A 358 24.24 2.74 -0.94
N LEU A 359 24.43 1.43 -0.86
CA LEU A 359 25.75 0.79 -0.78
C LEU A 359 25.99 0.07 -2.12
N PRO A 360 26.63 0.73 -3.11
CA PRO A 360 26.90 0.13 -4.40
C PRO A 360 27.89 -1.05 -4.27
N LEU A 361 27.76 -2.01 -5.19
CA LEU A 361 28.66 -3.16 -5.32
C LEU A 361 30.09 -2.77 -5.68
#